data_AF-A0A9D5MG87-F1
#
_entry.id   AF-A0A9D5MG87-F1
#
_cell.length_a   1.000
_cell.length_b   1.000
_cell.length_c   1.000
_cell.angle_alpha   90.00
_cell.angle_beta   90.00
_cell.angle_gamma   90.00
#
_symmetry.space_group_name_H-M   'P 1'
#
loop_
_entity.id
_entity.type
_entity.pdbx_description
1 polymer ?
#
loop_
_entity_poly.entity_id
_entity_poly.type
_entity_poly.pdbx_seq_one_letter_code
_entity_poly.pdbx_strand_id
1 'polypeptide(L)'
;MKKVNDADKNAMLGALLIEGQQYNATAFMNTIPTSIDFFSFFGAIGAVIGSFFPDDGFSRRHNGYVGVTNDSINFVILNNFDISKVANTVKINFSDITNIKVNDKKTYASINIWVGKKKYFVQLPKKILGAKFENQAECASAVAAALSRLTNSSAA
;
A
#
# COMPACT_ATOMS: atom_id res chain seq x y z
N MET A 1 -15.49 -11.18 -11.68
CA MET A 1 -14.43 -10.86 -10.68
C MET A 1 -15.05 -9.98 -9.61
N LYS A 2 -14.89 -10.32 -8.31
CA LYS A 2 -15.40 -9.50 -7.21
C LYS A 2 -14.82 -8.07 -7.33
N LYS A 3 -15.59 -7.07 -6.92
CA LYS A 3 -15.15 -5.67 -6.91
C LYS A 3 -14.67 -5.31 -5.51
N VAL A 4 -13.55 -4.60 -5.42
CA VAL A 4 -13.06 -4.04 -4.15
C VAL A 4 -14.07 -3.04 -3.58
N ASN A 5 -14.23 -3.07 -2.26
CA ASN A 5 -15.24 -2.27 -1.54
C ASN A 5 -14.80 -1.98 -0.09
N ASP A 6 -15.49 -1.05 0.56
CA ASP A 6 -15.18 -0.63 1.94
C ASP A 6 -15.41 -1.73 2.99
N ALA A 7 -16.40 -2.61 2.81
CA ALA A 7 -16.67 -3.68 3.76
C ALA A 7 -15.49 -4.67 3.85
N ASP A 8 -14.99 -5.13 2.71
CA ASP A 8 -13.81 -6.00 2.66
C ASP A 8 -12.56 -5.29 3.19
N LYS A 9 -12.36 -4.01 2.80
CA LYS A 9 -11.25 -3.19 3.29
C LYS A 9 -11.23 -3.14 4.81
N ASN A 10 -12.37 -2.78 5.42
CA ASN A 10 -12.50 -2.61 6.86
C ASN A 10 -12.37 -3.95 7.60
N ALA A 11 -12.93 -5.04 7.06
CA ALA A 11 -12.79 -6.37 7.65
C ALA A 11 -11.34 -6.87 7.62
N MET A 12 -10.67 -6.79 6.47
CA MET A 12 -9.30 -7.30 6.32
C MET A 12 -8.28 -6.45 7.08
N LEU A 13 -8.42 -5.12 7.07
CA LEU A 13 -7.58 -4.26 7.89
C LEU A 13 -7.88 -4.44 9.39
N GLY A 14 -9.17 -4.56 9.75
CA GLY A 14 -9.59 -4.75 11.15
C GLY A 14 -8.96 -6.00 11.78
N ALA A 15 -8.76 -7.06 11.00
CA ALA A 15 -8.05 -8.27 11.45
C ALA A 15 -6.57 -8.04 11.80
N LEU A 16 -5.97 -6.92 11.41
CA LEU A 16 -4.59 -6.54 11.73
C LEU A 16 -4.48 -5.56 12.92
N LEU A 17 -5.60 -5.05 13.43
CA LEU A 17 -5.59 -4.19 14.61
C LEU A 17 -5.35 -5.03 15.86
N ILE A 18 -4.47 -4.54 16.72
CA ILE A 18 -4.32 -5.05 18.08
C ILE A 18 -5.44 -4.45 18.92
N GLU A 19 -5.86 -5.15 19.97
CA GLU A 19 -6.87 -4.68 20.91
C GLU A 19 -6.57 -3.25 21.41
N GLY A 20 -7.57 -2.37 21.35
CA GLY A 20 -7.45 -0.96 21.73
C GLY A 20 -6.83 -0.04 20.67
N GLN A 21 -6.31 -0.56 19.56
CA GLN A 21 -5.87 0.26 18.43
C GLN A 21 -7.03 0.58 17.47
N GLN A 22 -6.90 1.71 16.78
CA GLN A 22 -7.79 2.10 15.69
C GLN A 22 -7.00 2.66 14.53
N TYR A 23 -7.58 2.56 13.33
CA TYR A 23 -7.03 3.26 12.18
C TYR A 23 -7.50 4.71 12.15
N ASN A 24 -6.52 5.61 12.04
CA ASN A 24 -6.73 7.04 11.82
C ASN A 24 -7.10 7.34 10.37
N ALA A 25 -6.60 6.53 9.44
CA ALA A 25 -6.91 6.61 8.02
C ALA A 25 -6.75 5.23 7.37
N THR A 26 -7.63 4.92 6.41
CA THR A 26 -7.52 3.71 5.59
C THR A 26 -7.82 4.04 4.13
N ALA A 27 -7.21 3.32 3.18
CA ALA A 27 -7.46 3.51 1.76
C ALA A 27 -7.22 2.22 0.96
N PHE A 28 -7.81 2.14 -0.22
CA PHE A 28 -7.32 1.20 -1.24
C PHE A 28 -5.96 1.64 -1.78
N MET A 29 -5.12 0.66 -2.12
CA MET A 29 -3.77 0.90 -2.62
C MET A 29 -3.35 -0.09 -3.71
N ASN A 30 -2.31 0.29 -4.42
CA ASN A 30 -1.54 -0.58 -5.29
C ASN A 30 -0.08 -0.60 -4.86
N THR A 31 0.52 -1.79 -4.75
CA THR A 31 1.97 -1.91 -4.63
C THR A 31 2.62 -1.66 -5.99
N ILE A 32 3.78 -1.01 -6.00
CA ILE A 32 4.56 -0.75 -7.21
C ILE A 32 5.95 -1.36 -7.00
N PRO A 33 6.39 -2.29 -7.88
CA PRO A 33 7.70 -2.91 -7.73
C PRO A 33 8.82 -1.88 -7.85
N THR A 34 9.77 -1.94 -6.91
CA THR A 34 10.88 -0.99 -6.80
C THR A 34 12.19 -1.48 -7.43
N SER A 35 12.30 -2.78 -7.71
CA SER A 35 13.55 -3.45 -8.13
C SER A 35 13.66 -3.73 -9.62
N ILE A 36 12.66 -3.36 -10.42
CA ILE A 36 12.69 -3.54 -11.87
C ILE A 36 12.65 -2.16 -12.49
N ASP A 37 13.65 -1.87 -13.33
CA ASP A 37 13.61 -0.72 -14.21
C ASP A 37 12.37 -0.88 -15.10
N PHE A 38 11.33 -0.10 -14.81
CA PHE A 38 9.99 -0.24 -15.39
C PHE A 38 10.00 -0.27 -16.93
N PHE A 39 11.05 0.30 -17.55
CA PHE A 39 11.29 0.27 -18.99
C PHE A 39 11.97 -1.02 -19.50
N SER A 40 12.80 -1.68 -18.68
CA SER A 40 13.41 -2.97 -19.05
C SER A 40 12.39 -4.11 -19.16
N PHE A 41 11.24 -4.00 -18.49
CA PHE A 41 10.16 -4.98 -18.52
C PHE A 41 9.45 -5.06 -19.88
N PHE A 42 9.51 -4.00 -20.70
CA PHE A 42 8.96 -4.01 -22.06
C PHE A 42 9.97 -4.42 -23.14
N GLY A 43 11.28 -4.41 -22.83
CA GLY A 43 12.35 -4.77 -23.77
C GLY A 43 12.68 -6.27 -23.81
N ALA A 44 12.36 -7.01 -22.75
CA ALA A 44 12.67 -8.43 -22.61
C ALA A 44 11.38 -9.28 -22.53
N ILE A 45 10.64 -9.36 -23.64
CA ILE A 45 9.63 -10.41 -23.78
C ILE A 45 10.38 -11.76 -23.86
N GLY A 46 10.19 -12.64 -22.89
CA GLY A 46 10.30 -14.08 -23.16
C GLY A 46 10.68 -15.02 -22.04
N ALA A 47 11.40 -14.61 -20.99
CA ALA A 47 11.98 -15.58 -20.07
C ALA A 47 11.83 -15.18 -18.60
N VAL A 48 10.91 -15.88 -17.92
CA VAL A 48 11.02 -16.23 -16.49
C VAL A 48 10.77 -15.11 -15.47
N ILE A 49 9.52 -14.91 -15.04
CA ILE A 49 9.25 -14.26 -13.74
C ILE A 49 8.03 -14.85 -13.04
N GLY A 50 7.85 -16.17 -13.10
CA GLY A 50 6.88 -16.87 -12.24
C GLY A 50 7.44 -17.17 -10.84
N SER A 51 8.75 -17.47 -10.77
CA SER A 51 9.32 -18.26 -9.67
C SER A 51 10.60 -17.69 -9.02
N PHE A 52 11.10 -16.53 -9.48
CA PHE A 52 12.43 -16.02 -9.08
C PHE A 52 12.43 -14.90 -8.04
N PHE A 53 11.27 -14.31 -7.74
CA PHE A 53 11.17 -13.31 -6.69
C PHE A 53 10.33 -13.85 -5.54
N PRO A 54 10.77 -13.72 -4.28
CA PRO A 54 9.90 -13.92 -3.15
C PRO A 54 8.66 -13.05 -3.35
N ASP A 55 7.46 -13.63 -3.23
CA ASP A 55 6.22 -12.87 -3.26
C ASP A 55 6.04 -12.17 -1.90
N ASP A 56 6.88 -11.17 -1.64
CA ASP A 56 6.78 -10.31 -0.47
C ASP A 56 5.64 -9.27 -0.61
N GLY A 57 4.81 -9.40 -1.65
CA GLY A 57 3.69 -8.52 -1.98
C GLY A 57 4.08 -7.19 -2.64
N PHE A 58 5.38 -6.86 -2.67
CA PHE A 58 5.92 -5.63 -3.24
C PHE A 58 6.87 -5.88 -4.42
N SER A 59 7.28 -7.13 -4.66
CA SER A 59 8.05 -7.55 -5.84
C SER A 59 7.25 -7.52 -7.14
N ARG A 60 5.91 -7.44 -7.06
CA ARG A 60 4.98 -7.30 -8.18
C ARG A 60 3.93 -6.24 -7.87
N ARG A 61 3.15 -5.84 -8.87
CA ARG A 61 1.98 -4.99 -8.66
C ARG A 61 0.83 -5.81 -8.11
N HIS A 62 0.34 -5.44 -6.94
CA HIS A 62 -0.86 -6.01 -6.33
C HIS A 62 -1.89 -4.93 -6.04
N ASN A 63 -3.15 -5.36 -5.93
CA ASN A 63 -4.19 -4.59 -5.26
C ASN A 63 -4.10 -4.83 -3.76
N GLY A 64 -4.48 -3.85 -2.96
CA GLY A 64 -4.37 -3.96 -1.52
C GLY A 64 -5.15 -2.90 -0.77
N TYR A 65 -5.03 -2.98 0.54
CA TYR A 65 -5.54 -1.99 1.47
C TYR A 65 -4.40 -1.50 2.35
N VAL A 66 -4.47 -0.23 2.74
CA VAL A 66 -3.54 0.37 3.69
C VAL A 66 -4.34 0.97 4.84
N GLY A 67 -3.81 0.84 6.05
CA GLY A 67 -4.33 1.46 7.25
C GLY A 67 -3.21 2.07 8.08
N VAL A 68 -3.45 3.24 8.65
CA VAL A 68 -2.48 4.00 9.45
C VAL A 68 -3.01 4.11 10.89
N THR A 69 -2.25 3.66 11.86
CA THR A 69 -2.52 3.83 13.30
C THR A 69 -1.70 5.00 13.85
N ASN A 70 -1.57 5.10 15.17
CA ASN A 70 -0.69 6.08 15.81
C ASN A 70 0.80 5.70 15.71
N ASP A 71 1.10 4.41 15.57
CA ASP A 71 2.43 3.83 15.71
C ASP A 71 2.90 3.03 14.48
N SER A 72 2.00 2.65 13.58
CA SER A 72 2.33 1.83 12.43
C SER A 72 1.50 2.13 11.18
N ILE A 73 2.02 1.65 10.06
CA ILE A 73 1.30 1.51 8.80
C ILE A 73 1.18 0.02 8.47
N ASN A 74 -0.04 -0.40 8.18
CA ASN A 74 -0.41 -1.78 7.95
C ASN A 74 -0.90 -1.92 6.51
N PHE A 75 -0.46 -2.96 5.82
CA PHE A 75 -0.83 -3.28 4.44
C PHE A 75 -1.45 -4.68 4.39
N VAL A 76 -2.57 -4.78 3.69
CA VAL A 76 -3.15 -6.05 3.23
C VAL A 76 -2.91 -6.14 1.74
N ILE A 77 -2.18 -7.15 1.30
CA ILE A 77 -1.91 -7.44 -0.10
C ILE A 77 -2.91 -8.49 -0.56
N LEU A 78 -3.70 -8.19 -1.59
CA LEU A 78 -4.70 -9.10 -2.12
C LEU A 78 -4.09 -10.08 -3.12
N ASN A 79 -4.67 -11.27 -3.19
CA ASN A 79 -4.35 -12.22 -4.23
C ASN A 79 -4.81 -11.68 -5.60
N ASN A 80 -3.93 -11.77 -6.60
CA ASN A 80 -4.19 -11.22 -7.94
C ASN A 80 -5.29 -11.99 -8.70
N PHE A 81 -5.50 -13.26 -8.40
CA PHE A 81 -6.54 -14.10 -9.04
C PHE A 81 -7.86 -14.03 -8.28
N ASP A 82 -7.81 -13.84 -6.96
CA ASP A 82 -8.98 -13.78 -6.09
C ASP A 82 -8.83 -12.68 -5.02
N ILE A 83 -9.38 -11.50 -5.31
CA ILE A 83 -9.31 -10.34 -4.41
C ILE A 83 -10.06 -10.52 -3.08
N SER A 84 -10.81 -11.61 -2.90
CA SER A 84 -11.41 -11.96 -1.60
C SER A 84 -10.40 -12.60 -0.64
N LYS A 85 -9.23 -13.00 -1.14
CA LYS A 85 -8.17 -13.65 -0.37
C LYS A 85 -6.99 -12.71 -0.17
N VAL A 86 -6.42 -12.77 1.02
CA VAL A 86 -5.18 -12.10 1.37
C VAL A 86 -4.01 -12.95 0.87
N ALA A 87 -3.12 -12.34 0.09
CA ALA A 87 -1.86 -12.95 -0.32
C ALA A 87 -0.76 -12.73 0.72
N ASN A 88 -0.71 -11.52 1.29
CA ASN A 88 0.28 -11.18 2.31
C ASN A 88 -0.21 -10.01 3.17
N THR A 89 0.41 -9.82 4.33
CA THR A 89 0.19 -8.67 5.21
C THR A 89 1.53 -8.12 5.65
N VAL A 90 1.68 -6.80 5.65
CA VAL A 90 2.93 -6.13 6.05
C VAL A 90 2.59 -5.07 7.07
N LYS A 91 3.23 -5.11 8.24
CA LYS A 91 3.20 -4.04 9.24
C LYS A 91 4.58 -3.38 9.31
N ILE A 92 4.59 -2.05 9.30
CA ILE A 92 5.82 -1.25 9.47
C ILE A 92 5.57 -0.31 10.65
N ASN A 93 6.33 -0.46 11.73
CA ASN A 93 6.28 0.49 12.83
C ASN A 93 6.99 1.78 12.42
N PHE A 94 6.49 2.93 12.86
CA PHE A 94 7.10 4.21 12.52
C PHE A 94 8.51 4.36 13.09
N SER A 95 8.82 3.68 14.20
CA SER A 95 10.17 3.59 14.75
C SER A 95 11.20 2.96 13.81
N ASP A 96 10.74 2.10 12.89
CA ASP A 96 11.61 1.33 11.98
C ASP A 96 11.83 2.07 10.66
N ILE A 97 11.08 3.16 10.40
CA ILE A 97 11.16 3.94 9.17
C ILE A 97 12.41 4.80 9.20
N THR A 98 13.33 4.56 8.26
CA THR A 98 14.55 5.35 8.10
C THR A 98 14.37 6.57 7.20
N ASN A 99 13.40 6.51 6.27
CA ASN A 99 13.02 7.64 5.44
C ASN A 99 11.59 7.42 4.92
N ILE A 100 10.86 8.50 4.68
CA ILE A 100 9.55 8.45 4.03
C ILE A 100 9.39 9.63 3.08
N LYS A 101 8.84 9.37 1.90
CA LYS A 101 8.46 10.41 0.92
C LYS A 101 7.03 10.22 0.52
N VAL A 102 6.23 11.26 0.75
CA VAL A 102 4.81 11.30 0.41
C VAL A 102 4.60 12.41 -0.61
N ASN A 103 3.84 12.12 -1.67
CA ASN A 103 3.39 13.11 -2.63
C ASN A 103 1.91 12.89 -2.89
N ASP A 104 1.09 13.87 -2.52
CA ASP A 104 -0.35 13.86 -2.73
C ASP A 104 -0.72 14.63 -4.00
N LYS A 105 -1.17 13.93 -5.05
CA LYS A 105 -1.57 14.52 -6.33
C LYS A 105 -3.09 14.47 -6.48
N LYS A 106 -3.61 15.20 -7.48
CA LYS A 106 -5.05 15.23 -7.78
C LYS A 106 -5.65 13.85 -8.10
N THR A 107 -4.88 12.95 -8.71
CA THR A 107 -5.37 11.64 -9.19
C THR A 107 -4.97 10.46 -8.30
N TYR A 108 -3.89 10.60 -7.53
CA TYR A 108 -3.39 9.58 -6.61
C TYR A 108 -2.47 10.21 -5.56
N ALA A 109 -2.26 9.52 -4.44
CA ALA A 109 -1.12 9.77 -3.55
C ALA A 109 -0.06 8.68 -3.75
N SER A 110 1.21 9.05 -3.71
CA SER A 110 2.34 8.11 -3.78
C SER A 110 3.14 8.16 -2.50
N ILE A 111 3.45 6.99 -1.94
CA ILE A 111 4.16 6.85 -0.67
C ILE A 111 5.34 5.90 -0.88
N ASN A 112 6.53 6.39 -0.58
CA ASN A 112 7.76 5.60 -0.57
C ASN A 112 8.25 5.53 0.88
N ILE A 113 8.39 4.32 1.42
CA ILE A 113 8.83 4.08 2.79
C ILE A 113 10.14 3.30 2.72
N TRP A 114 11.17 3.79 3.40
CA TRP A 114 12.43 3.07 3.57
C TRP A 114 12.53 2.53 4.99
N VAL A 115 12.89 1.26 5.09
CA VAL A 115 13.22 0.56 6.34
C VAL A 115 14.61 -0.03 6.13
N GLY A 116 15.63 0.65 6.68
CA GLY A 116 17.03 0.38 6.34
C GLY A 116 17.28 0.55 4.83
N LYS A 117 17.68 -0.53 4.16
CA LYS A 117 17.92 -0.56 2.70
C LYS A 117 16.68 -0.97 1.88
N LYS A 118 15.62 -1.46 2.52
CA LYS A 118 14.41 -1.93 1.83
C LYS A 118 13.47 -0.76 1.56
N LYS A 119 12.92 -0.70 0.34
CA LYS A 119 11.96 0.31 -0.08
C LYS A 119 10.59 -0.33 -0.34
N TYR A 120 9.54 0.25 0.24
CA TYR A 120 8.15 -0.06 -0.04
C TYR A 120 7.55 1.10 -0.83
N PHE A 121 7.00 0.82 -2.00
CA PHE A 121 6.34 1.84 -2.83
C PHE A 121 4.88 1.46 -3.08
N VAL A 122 3.98 2.37 -2.69
CA VAL A 122 2.54 2.24 -2.94
C VAL A 122 1.97 3.48 -3.62
N GLN A 123 0.90 3.28 -4.38
CA GLN A 123 0.02 4.34 -4.86
C GLN A 123 -1.39 4.16 -4.32
N LEU A 124 -2.00 5.26 -3.90
CA LEU A 124 -3.38 5.34 -3.44
C LEU A 124 -4.19 6.07 -4.52
N PRO A 125 -4.83 5.35 -5.46
CA PRO A 125 -5.64 5.99 -6.48
C PRO A 125 -6.85 6.67 -5.85
N LYS A 126 -7.13 7.92 -6.23
CA LYS A 126 -8.29 8.68 -5.70
C LYS A 126 -9.59 8.34 -6.42
N LYS A 127 -9.51 7.78 -7.62
CA LYS A 127 -10.64 7.30 -8.40
C LYS A 127 -10.36 5.89 -8.90
N ILE A 128 -11.31 4.99 -8.66
CA ILE A 128 -11.22 3.58 -9.07
C ILE A 128 -12.53 3.24 -9.77
N LEU A 129 -12.49 3.09 -11.10
CA LEU A 129 -13.68 2.80 -11.87
C LEU A 129 -14.21 1.40 -11.52
N GLY A 130 -15.51 1.33 -11.21
CA GLY A 130 -16.18 0.07 -10.92
C GLY A 130 -15.93 -0.49 -9.51
N ALA A 131 -15.20 0.21 -8.64
CA ALA A 131 -15.11 -0.12 -7.21
C ALA A 131 -16.30 0.46 -6.43
N LYS A 132 -16.61 -0.13 -5.27
CA LYS A 132 -17.63 0.38 -4.33
C LYS A 132 -16.95 0.98 -3.11
N PHE A 133 -16.26 2.09 -3.31
CA PHE A 133 -15.73 2.92 -2.23
C PHE A 133 -16.50 4.22 -2.17
N GLU A 134 -16.91 4.63 -0.98
CA GLU A 134 -17.71 5.85 -0.80
C GLU A 134 -16.84 7.11 -0.91
N ASN A 135 -15.70 7.14 -0.21
CA ASN A 135 -14.86 8.34 -0.06
C ASN A 135 -13.36 8.05 -0.31
N GLN A 136 -13.05 7.27 -1.36
CA GLN A 136 -11.68 6.82 -1.63
C GLN A 136 -10.68 7.98 -1.83
N ALA A 137 -11.10 9.11 -2.40
CA ALA A 137 -10.22 10.24 -2.64
C ALA A 137 -9.77 10.89 -1.33
N GLU A 138 -10.72 11.14 -0.44
CA GLU A 138 -10.54 11.70 0.89
C GLU A 138 -9.72 10.75 1.76
N CYS A 139 -10.05 9.46 1.73
CA CYS A 139 -9.32 8.39 2.40
C CYS A 139 -7.85 8.33 1.97
N ALA A 140 -7.57 8.37 0.66
CA ALA A 140 -6.21 8.36 0.13
C ALA A 140 -5.41 9.60 0.58
N SER A 141 -6.03 10.78 0.55
CA SER A 141 -5.41 12.02 1.04
C SER A 141 -5.21 11.99 2.55
N ALA A 142 -6.11 11.40 3.33
CA ALA A 142 -5.98 11.27 4.78
C ALA A 142 -4.78 10.38 5.15
N VAL A 143 -4.59 9.25 4.45
CA VAL A 143 -3.40 8.40 4.62
C VAL A 143 -2.14 9.17 4.26
N ALA A 144 -2.13 9.88 3.13
CA ALA A 144 -0.98 10.70 2.74
C ALA A 144 -0.65 11.78 3.78
N ALA A 145 -1.67 12.50 4.28
CA ALA A 145 -1.49 13.53 5.29
C ALA A 145 -0.96 12.98 6.62
N ALA A 146 -1.45 11.81 7.06
CA ALA A 146 -0.97 11.16 8.28
C ALA A 146 0.53 10.82 8.19
N LEU A 147 0.97 10.29 7.04
CA LEU A 147 2.35 9.89 6.82
C LEU A 147 3.28 11.07 6.53
N SER A 148 2.80 12.15 5.91
CA SER A 148 3.59 13.37 5.69
C SER A 148 4.06 14.02 6.99
N ARG A 149 3.30 13.84 8.08
CA ARG A 149 3.72 14.32 9.41
C ARG A 149 5.00 13.64 9.89
N LEU A 150 5.18 12.36 9.56
CA LEU A 150 6.40 11.60 9.90
C LEU A 150 7.62 12.10 9.11
N THR A 151 7.43 12.53 7.86
CA THR A 151 8.48 13.15 7.04
C THR A 151 9.07 14.41 7.70
N ASN A 152 8.22 15.18 8.39
CA ASN A 152 8.63 16.42 9.04
C ASN A 152 9.29 16.18 10.41
N SER A 153 9.01 15.05 11.06
CA SER A 153 9.63 14.68 12.34
C SER A 153 11.02 14.07 12.19
N SER A 154 11.36 13.48 11.05
CA SER A 154 12.70 12.90 10.78
C SER A 154 13.75 13.94 10.35
N ALA A 155 13.39 15.22 10.28
CA ALA A 155 14.26 16.32 9.86
C ALA A 155 14.70 17.24 11.03
N ALA A 156 14.36 16.86 12.28
CA ALA A 156 14.71 17.57 13.51
C ALA A 156 15.82 16.86 14.28
#